data_AF-A0A7J8IU34-F1
#
_entry.id   AF-A0A7J8IU34-F1
#
_cell.length_a   1.000
_cell.length_b   1.000
_cell.length_c   1.000
_cell.angle_alpha   90.00
_cell.angle_beta   90.00
_cell.angle_gamma   90.00
#
_symmetry.space_group_name_H-M   'P 1'
#
loop_
_entity.id
_entity.type
_entity.pdbx_description
1 polymer ?
#
loop_
_entity_poly.entity_id
_entity_poly.type
_entity_poly.pdbx_seq_one_letter_code
_entity_poly.pdbx_strand_id
1 'polypeptide(L)'
;MAQGLIEVERKFIPGPGTEERLLELGGTLEHQVTFRDSYFDTPELSLMRADHWLRQRESSGWEFKCPGAAGVSGLHTEYVELTAEPAIVAKLCVLAQEVAPAKLIVYLQRFRPQDYQRLLEVHSSRENPQGTKDADSSLD
;
A
#
# COMPACT_ATOMS: atom_id res chain seq x y z
N MET A 1 -3.90 25.73 8.96
CA MET A 1 -4.06 24.59 8.04
C MET A 1 -2.66 24.11 7.71
N ALA A 2 -2.23 22.95 8.18
CA ALA A 2 -0.96 22.39 7.73
C ALA A 2 -1.19 21.84 6.32
N GLN A 3 -0.67 22.53 5.30
CA GLN A 3 -0.66 22.00 3.93
C GLN A 3 0.24 20.75 3.92
N GLY A 4 -0.32 19.59 3.58
CA GLY A 4 0.47 18.38 3.33
C GLY A 4 1.41 18.58 2.14
N LEU A 5 2.59 17.96 2.20
CA LEU A 5 3.52 17.92 1.08
C LEU A 5 3.08 16.82 0.10
N ILE A 6 3.29 17.08 -1.19
CA ILE A 6 3.03 16.12 -2.25
C ILE A 6 4.36 15.47 -2.63
N GLU A 7 4.43 14.15 -2.52
CA GLU A 7 5.55 13.35 -3.02
C GLU A 7 5.23 12.83 -4.42
N VAL A 8 6.15 13.08 -5.36
CA VAL A 8 6.09 12.53 -6.72
C VAL A 8 7.23 11.55 -6.91
N GLU A 9 6.92 10.29 -7.20
CA GLU A 9 7.93 9.23 -7.32
C GLU A 9 7.76 8.37 -8.58
N ARG A 10 8.89 7.83 -9.07
CA ARG A 10 8.90 6.75 -10.08
C ARG A 10 9.92 5.69 -9.68
N LYS A 11 9.41 4.49 -9.36
CA LYS A 11 10.26 3.35 -9.00
C LYS A 11 10.94 2.75 -10.23
N PHE A 12 12.18 2.32 -10.06
CA PHE A 12 12.99 1.63 -11.08
C PHE A 12 13.84 0.54 -10.42
N ILE A 13 14.39 -0.37 -11.23
CA ILE A 13 15.30 -1.42 -10.76
C ILE A 13 16.73 -0.94 -10.99
N PRO A 14 17.57 -0.79 -9.94
CA PRO A 14 18.97 -0.39 -10.12
C PRO A 14 19.78 -1.55 -10.73
N GLY A 15 20.70 -1.21 -11.65
CA GLY A 15 21.71 -2.12 -12.20
C GLY A 15 23.11 -1.88 -11.60
N PRO A 16 24.10 -2.73 -11.92
CA PRO A 16 25.47 -2.71 -11.35
C PRO A 16 26.35 -1.51 -11.76
N GLY A 17 25.77 -0.40 -12.21
CA GLY A 17 26.47 0.85 -12.53
C GLY A 17 25.66 2.10 -12.15
N THR A 18 24.61 1.93 -11.34
CA THR A 18 23.64 2.99 -11.06
C THR A 18 24.28 4.09 -10.23
N GLU A 19 25.08 3.72 -9.22
CA GLU A 19 25.71 4.67 -8.31
C GLU A 19 26.80 5.48 -9.02
N GLU A 20 27.64 4.83 -9.82
CA GLU A 20 28.68 5.47 -10.63
C GLU A 20 28.08 6.46 -11.61
N ARG A 21 26.98 6.07 -12.28
CA ARG A 21 26.30 6.96 -13.22
C ARG A 21 25.67 8.16 -12.54
N LEU A 22 25.14 8.02 -11.32
CA LEU A 22 24.62 9.14 -10.54
C LEU A 22 25.74 10.13 -10.20
N LEU A 23 26.92 9.63 -9.80
CA LEU A 23 28.09 10.46 -9.51
C LEU A 23 28.61 11.21 -10.75
N GLU A 24 28.71 10.53 -11.90
CA GLU A 24 29.13 11.15 -13.17
C GLU A 24 28.23 12.30 -13.61
N LEU A 25 26.93 12.24 -13.26
CA LEU A 25 25.94 13.27 -13.57
C LEU A 25 25.89 14.38 -12.51
N GLY A 26 26.77 14.35 -11.51
CA GLY A 26 26.84 15.34 -10.43
C GLY A 26 25.91 15.07 -9.25
N GLY A 27 25.31 13.89 -9.17
CA GLY A 27 24.59 13.43 -7.98
C GLY A 27 25.55 13.23 -6.81
N THR A 28 25.08 13.50 -5.60
CA THR A 28 25.85 13.29 -4.37
C THR A 28 25.11 12.30 -3.46
N LEU A 29 25.85 11.41 -2.80
CA LEU A 29 25.28 10.59 -1.74
C LEU A 29 24.96 11.50 -0.55
N GLU A 30 23.68 11.82 -0.38
CA GLU A 30 23.22 12.67 0.71
C GLU A 30 23.35 11.95 2.06
N HIS A 31 22.73 10.77 2.18
CA HIS A 31 22.75 9.93 3.38
C HIS A 31 22.68 8.44 3.03
N GLN A 32 23.21 7.60 3.92
CA GLN A 32 22.98 6.17 3.94
C GLN A 32 22.31 5.80 5.26
N VAL A 33 21.12 5.22 5.18
CA VAL A 33 20.31 4.90 6.36
C VAL A 33 19.81 3.46 6.30
N THR A 34 19.76 2.83 7.46
CA THR A 34 19.03 1.58 7.67
C THR A 34 17.82 1.92 8.53
N PHE A 35 16.63 1.57 8.06
CA PHE A 35 15.39 1.79 8.79
C PHE A 35 14.50 0.56 8.69
N ARG A 36 13.52 0.50 9.59
CA ARG A 36 12.49 -0.52 9.59
C ARG A 36 11.12 0.14 9.62
N ASP A 37 10.29 -0.28 8.68
CA ASP A 37 8.88 0.10 8.60
C ASP A 37 8.02 -1.07 9.05
N SER A 38 7.07 -0.79 9.95
CA SER A 38 5.95 -1.67 10.28
C SER A 38 4.72 -1.15 9.56
N TYR A 39 4.19 -1.93 8.62
CA TYR A 39 2.98 -1.57 7.87
C TYR A 39 1.73 -2.13 8.56
N PHE A 40 0.66 -1.35 8.52
CA PHE A 40 -0.60 -1.68 9.18
C PHE A 40 -1.77 -1.56 8.19
N ASP A 41 -2.68 -2.50 8.26
CA ASP A 41 -3.93 -2.52 7.50
C ASP A 41 -5.00 -3.31 8.27
N THR A 42 -6.23 -3.23 7.79
CA THR A 42 -7.33 -4.13 8.10
C THR A 42 -7.04 -5.56 7.61
N PRO A 43 -7.69 -6.59 8.18
CA PRO A 43 -7.58 -7.97 7.67
C PRO A 43 -7.94 -8.12 6.18
N GLU A 44 -8.82 -7.25 5.67
CA GLU A 44 -9.28 -7.22 4.29
C GLU A 44 -8.31 -6.48 3.34
N LEU A 45 -7.23 -5.88 3.88
CA LEU A 45 -6.26 -5.06 3.16
C LEU A 45 -6.91 -3.83 2.49
N SER A 46 -7.86 -3.22 3.18
CA SER A 46 -8.69 -2.11 2.71
C SER A 46 -7.93 -0.82 2.47
N LEU A 47 -6.82 -0.56 3.18
CA LEU A 47 -5.96 0.60 2.92
C LEU A 47 -5.09 0.34 1.70
N MET A 48 -4.58 -0.88 1.54
CA MET A 48 -3.74 -1.25 0.43
C MET A 48 -4.54 -1.22 -0.88
N ARG A 49 -5.70 -1.91 -0.96
CA ARG A 49 -6.77 -1.57 -1.93
C ARG A 49 -7.09 -0.09 -1.71
N ALA A 50 -7.56 0.75 -2.61
CA ALA A 50 -7.63 2.21 -2.37
C ALA A 50 -6.28 2.94 -2.30
N ASP A 51 -5.12 2.26 -2.39
CA ASP A 51 -3.79 2.89 -2.58
C ASP A 51 -3.35 3.83 -1.42
N HIS A 52 -3.69 3.44 -0.20
CA HIS A 52 -3.26 4.05 1.05
C HIS A 52 -2.20 3.21 1.76
N TRP A 53 -1.30 3.87 2.48
CA TRP A 53 -0.16 3.22 3.14
C TRP A 53 0.02 3.79 4.54
N LEU A 54 -0.41 3.04 5.55
CA LEU A 54 -0.14 3.35 6.95
C LEU A 54 1.09 2.58 7.41
N ARG A 55 2.09 3.30 7.93
CA ARG A 55 3.30 2.70 8.47
C ARG A 55 3.77 3.43 9.72
N GLN A 56 4.43 2.69 10.60
CA GLN A 56 5.26 3.25 11.66
C GLN A 56 6.72 2.99 11.29
N ARG A 57 7.51 4.06 11.20
CA ARG A 57 8.95 3.99 10.98
C ARG A 57 9.66 4.15 12.31
N GLU A 58 10.51 3.19 12.66
CA GLU A 58 11.20 3.15 13.98
C GLU A 58 11.95 4.46 14.31
N SER A 59 12.45 5.16 13.30
CA SER A 59 13.22 6.40 13.47
C SER A 59 12.40 7.70 13.48
N SER A 60 11.14 7.70 13.02
CA SER A 60 10.40 8.94 12.74
C SER A 60 8.91 8.93 13.11
N GLY A 61 8.37 7.79 13.55
CA GLY A 61 6.99 7.68 14.00
C GLY A 61 6.02 7.30 12.89
N TRP A 62 4.78 7.79 13.00
CA TRP A 62 3.68 7.43 12.10
C TRP A 62 3.70 8.23 10.80
N GLU A 63 3.52 7.53 9.69
CA GLU A 63 3.41 8.12 8.36
C GLU A 63 2.23 7.48 7.62
N PHE A 64 1.39 8.31 7.01
CA PHE A 64 0.27 7.89 6.18
C PHE A 64 0.39 8.49 4.79
N LYS A 65 0.51 7.63 3.77
CA LYS A 65 0.41 8.03 2.36
C LYS A 65 -1.01 7.77 1.87
N CYS A 66 -1.59 8.75 1.19
CA CYS A 66 -2.86 8.60 0.50
C CYS A 66 -2.76 9.20 -0.90
N PRO A 67 -3.57 8.74 -1.88
CA PRO A 67 -3.57 9.31 -3.21
C PRO A 67 -3.90 10.81 -3.15
N GLY A 68 -3.29 11.58 -4.05
CA GLY A 68 -3.67 12.97 -4.32
C GLY A 68 -5.13 13.10 -4.78
N ALA A 69 -5.60 14.34 -4.99
CA ALA A 69 -6.98 14.59 -5.41
C ALA A 69 -7.35 13.77 -6.67
N ALA A 70 -8.50 13.10 -6.62
CA ALA A 70 -8.97 12.22 -7.69
C ALA A 70 -9.05 12.97 -9.03
N GLY A 71 -8.26 12.52 -10.02
CA GLY A 71 -8.53 12.85 -11.43
C GLY A 71 -7.36 13.29 -12.31
N VAL A 72 -6.11 13.43 -11.84
CA VAL A 72 -5.09 14.14 -12.65
C VAL A 72 -3.79 13.40 -12.97
N SER A 73 -3.43 12.28 -12.34
CA SER A 73 -2.19 11.59 -12.73
C SER A 73 -2.22 10.09 -12.51
N GLY A 74 -1.42 9.37 -13.30
CA GLY A 74 -1.42 7.91 -13.38
C GLY A 74 -1.27 7.24 -12.01
N LEU A 75 -1.92 6.07 -11.87
CA LEU A 75 -1.90 5.26 -10.65
C LEU A 75 -0.48 5.20 -10.05
N HIS A 76 -0.37 5.44 -8.74
CA HIS A 76 0.86 5.29 -7.95
C HIS A 76 1.98 6.32 -8.16
N THR A 77 1.68 7.50 -8.72
CA THR A 77 2.69 8.53 -9.04
C THR A 77 2.74 9.67 -8.02
N GLU A 78 1.64 9.94 -7.33
CA GLU A 78 1.47 11.13 -6.50
C GLU A 78 0.75 10.78 -5.19
N TYR A 79 1.37 11.13 -4.06
CA TYR A 79 0.79 10.89 -2.73
C TYR A 79 0.86 12.15 -1.88
N VAL A 80 -0.19 12.36 -1.09
CA VAL A 80 -0.16 13.28 0.05
C VAL A 80 0.37 12.51 1.24
N GLU A 81 1.45 13.01 1.84
CA GLU A 81 2.04 12.46 3.06
C GLU A 81 1.53 13.20 4.30
N LEU A 82 0.98 12.43 5.26
CA LEU A 82 0.58 12.91 6.58
C LEU A 82 1.47 12.26 7.64
N THR A 83 2.11 13.08 8.46
CA THR A 83 2.96 12.63 9.59
C THR A 83 2.40 13.05 10.95
N ALA A 84 1.52 14.06 10.98
CA ALA A 84 0.84 14.47 12.20
C ALA A 84 -0.26 13.46 12.57
N GLU A 85 -0.12 12.78 13.70
CA GLU A 85 -1.07 11.75 14.16
C GLU A 85 -2.54 12.20 14.13
N PRO A 86 -2.93 13.42 14.56
CA PRO A 86 -4.32 13.85 14.47
C PRO A 86 -4.86 13.90 13.03
N ALA A 87 -4.00 14.26 12.06
CA ALA A 87 -4.37 14.27 10.64
C ALA A 87 -4.48 12.85 10.08
N ILE A 88 -3.60 11.94 10.51
CA ILE A 88 -3.66 10.52 10.16
C ILE A 88 -4.97 9.90 10.66
N VAL A 89 -5.30 10.09 11.95
CA VAL A 89 -6.54 9.60 12.56
C VAL A 89 -7.77 10.15 11.82
N ALA A 90 -7.81 11.47 11.60
CA ALA A 90 -8.92 12.10 10.89
C ALA A 90 -9.11 11.51 9.48
N LYS A 91 -8.03 11.24 8.75
CA LYS A 91 -8.09 10.67 7.41
C LYS A 91 -8.53 9.20 7.42
N LEU A 92 -8.03 8.39 8.36
CA LEU A 92 -8.42 6.98 8.51
C LEU A 92 -9.90 6.82 8.85
N CYS A 93 -10.47 7.70 9.70
CA CYS A 93 -11.90 7.68 10.01
C CYS A 93 -12.80 7.90 8.80
N VAL A 94 -12.32 8.62 7.77
CA VAL A 94 -13.10 8.93 6.56
C VAL A 94 -13.09 7.78 5.54
N LEU A 95 -12.06 6.93 5.53
CA LEU A 95 -11.79 5.96 4.47
C LEU A 95 -12.61 4.66 4.50
N ALA A 96 -13.60 4.54 5.40
CA ALA A 96 -14.36 3.31 5.60
C ALA A 96 -15.30 2.89 4.42
N GLN A 97 -15.19 3.49 3.22
CA GLN A 97 -16.22 3.34 2.17
C GLN A 97 -15.77 3.20 0.70
N GLU A 98 -14.49 3.07 0.34
CA GLU A 98 -14.10 2.98 -1.09
C GLU A 98 -13.06 1.89 -1.43
N VAL A 99 -13.17 1.30 -2.63
CA VAL A 99 -12.29 0.23 -3.13
C VAL A 99 -11.70 0.62 -4.49
N ALA A 100 -10.39 0.83 -4.54
CA ALA A 100 -9.59 0.88 -5.77
C ALA A 100 -8.51 -0.22 -5.76
N PRO A 101 -7.91 -0.61 -6.89
CA PRO A 101 -6.83 -1.60 -6.87
C PRO A 101 -5.52 -1.02 -6.31
N ALA A 102 -4.88 -1.81 -5.44
CA ALA A 102 -3.65 -1.46 -4.72
C ALA A 102 -2.35 -1.43 -5.54
N LYS A 103 -1.33 -0.68 -5.09
CA LYS A 103 0.05 -0.77 -5.62
C LYS A 103 0.65 -2.16 -5.54
N LEU A 104 0.36 -2.93 -4.47
CA LEU A 104 0.80 -4.33 -4.39
C LEU A 104 0.08 -5.18 -5.45
N ILE A 105 -1.22 -4.99 -5.64
CA ILE A 105 -1.99 -5.71 -6.66
C ILE A 105 -1.43 -5.42 -8.06
N VAL A 106 -1.16 -4.16 -8.38
CA VAL A 106 -0.62 -3.77 -9.69
C VAL A 106 0.83 -4.23 -9.88
N TYR A 107 1.67 -4.13 -8.84
CA TYR A 107 3.04 -4.66 -8.89
C TYR A 107 3.03 -6.18 -9.10
N LEU A 108 2.22 -6.91 -8.35
CA LEU A 108 2.10 -8.36 -8.48
C LEU A 108 1.58 -8.73 -9.88
N GLN A 109 0.52 -8.09 -10.37
CA GLN A 109 0.01 -8.32 -11.72
C GLN A 109 1.06 -8.11 -12.81
N ARG A 110 1.87 -7.05 -12.70
CA ARG A 110 2.81 -6.64 -13.76
C ARG A 110 4.17 -7.34 -13.68
N PHE A 111 4.66 -7.58 -12.47
CA PHE A 111 6.05 -8.01 -12.24
C PHE A 111 6.17 -9.35 -11.50
N ARG A 112 5.10 -9.85 -10.85
CA ARG A 112 5.07 -11.13 -10.12
C ARG A 112 3.73 -11.88 -10.32
N PRO A 113 3.32 -12.19 -11.56
CA PRO A 113 1.96 -12.65 -11.85
C PRO A 113 1.58 -13.99 -11.19
N GLN A 114 2.55 -14.87 -10.92
CA GLN A 114 2.30 -16.13 -10.21
C GLN A 114 1.96 -15.90 -8.73
N ASP A 115 2.63 -14.93 -8.09
CA ASP A 115 2.34 -14.56 -6.71
C ASP A 115 0.99 -13.84 -6.61
N TYR A 116 0.62 -13.08 -7.66
CA TYR A 116 -0.72 -12.53 -7.79
C TYR A 116 -1.81 -13.62 -7.85
N GLN A 117 -1.62 -14.66 -8.66
CA GLN A 117 -2.59 -15.77 -8.77
C GLN A 117 -2.78 -16.49 -7.44
N ARG A 118 -1.70 -16.79 -6.71
CA ARG A 118 -1.78 -17.40 -5.37
C ARG A 118 -2.55 -16.52 -4.37
N LEU A 119 -2.35 -15.20 -4.43
CA LEU A 119 -3.09 -14.25 -3.58
C LEU A 119 -4.60 -14.33 -3.86
N LEU A 120 -5.00 -14.40 -5.15
CA LEU A 120 -6.40 -14.54 -5.54
C LEU A 120 -7.02 -15.86 -5.04
N GLU A 121 -6.31 -16.98 -5.22
CA GLU A 121 -6.76 -18.31 -4.78
C GLU A 121 -7.04 -18.36 -3.26
N VAL A 122 -6.13 -17.78 -2.46
CA VAL A 122 -6.27 -17.69 -1.00
C VAL A 122 -7.48 -16.83 -0.60
N HIS A 123 -7.73 -15.73 -1.33
CA HIS A 123 -8.87 -14.86 -1.05
C HIS A 123 -10.20 -15.53 -1.40
N SER A 124 -10.30 -16.16 -2.58
CA SER A 124 -11.50 -16.90 -3.00
C SER A 124 -11.84 -18.09 -2.11
N SER A 125 -10.83 -18.67 -1.44
CA SER A 125 -11.03 -19.76 -0.48
C SER A 125 -11.60 -19.30 0.86
N ARG A 126 -11.48 -18.00 1.20
CA ARG A 126 -12.02 -17.43 2.45
C ARG A 126 -13.48 -16.95 2.32
N GLU A 127 -13.93 -16.64 1.10
CA GLU A 127 -15.32 -16.22 0.82
C GLU A 127 -16.30 -17.40 0.71
N ASN A 128 -15.81 -18.65 0.71
CA ASN A 128 -16.63 -19.85 0.78
C ASN A 128 -16.50 -20.55 2.16
N PRO A 129 -17.17 -20.08 3.22
CA PRO A 129 -17.48 -20.97 4.33
C PRO A 129 -18.54 -21.96 3.82
N GLN A 130 -18.14 -23.23 3.71
CA GLN A 130 -19.06 -24.33 3.45
C GLN A 130 -20.25 -24.23 4.41
N GLY A 131 -21.43 -24.06 3.81
CA GLY A 131 -22.69 -24.06 4.53
C GLY A 131 -22.81 -25.31 5.40
N THR A 132 -23.19 -25.07 6.65
CA THR A 132 -23.71 -26.07 7.57
C THR A 132 -24.78 -26.91 6.86
N LYS A 133 -24.53 -28.22 6.75
CA LYS A 133 -25.61 -29.20 6.65
C LYS A 133 -25.78 -29.83 8.02
N ASP A 134 -26.54 -29.14 8.86
CA ASP A 134 -27.30 -29.82 9.89
C ASP A 134 -28.31 -30.71 9.17
N ALA A 135 -28.10 -32.02 9.23
CA ALA A 135 -29.12 -33.00 8.90
C ALA A 135 -29.68 -33.51 10.23
N ASP A 136 -30.74 -32.86 10.71
CA ASP A 136 -31.64 -33.44 11.69
C ASP A 136 -33.10 -33.31 11.22
N SER A 137 -33.87 -34.32 11.62
CA SER A 137 -35.30 -34.55 11.48
C SER A 137 -35.80 -35.11 10.14
N SER A 138 -36.17 -36.39 10.16
CA SER A 138 -37.60 -36.71 10.13
C SER A 138 -37.85 -38.06 10.83
N LEU A 139 -38.71 -38.00 11.84
CA LEU A 139 -39.41 -39.14 12.44
C LEU A 139 -40.29 -39.81 11.39
N ASP A 140 -40.19 -41.14 11.29
CA ASP A 140 -41.29 -42.12 11.40
C ASP A 140 -40.71 -43.54 11.50
#